data_AF-A0A0N4WTQ3-F1
#
_entry.id   AF-A0A0N4WTQ3-F1
#
_cell.length_a   1.000
_cell.length_b   1.000
_cell.length_c   1.000
_cell.angle_alpha   90.00
_cell.angle_beta   90.00
_cell.angle_gamma   90.00
#
_symmetry.space_group_name_H-M   'P 1'
#
loop_
_entity.id
_entity.type
_entity.pdbx_description
1 polymer ?
#
loop_
_entity_poly.entity_id
_entity_poly.type
_entity_poly.pdbx_seq_one_letter_code
_entity_poly.pdbx_strand_id
1 'polypeptide(L)'
;MLHWVLVVCLVVYNVQAKKHEDPECKMTTPQIIEHWGYPAEIHTVTTQDGYILELHRIPYGRNDAKPTAPRPVVFMQHGLECSSSNWITNLPEESAGFMFADAGFDVWLGNMRGNTYSTKHVSLSPKHDKFWEWTWDEMAKYDLEAMIDMALTTTGQQHLYYIGHSQGTLTMFSKLSMDQAFSDKVRLRFVMITTSRHSKRFFKVSKLLVLLSFICKCLKRRRKGYVTLGQNLTAYILTSINPALPIHTLP
;
A
#
# COMPACT_ATOMS: atom_id res chain seq x y z
N MET A 1 13.45 49.04 26.47
CA MET A 1 14.36 47.88 26.28
C MET A 1 13.61 46.54 26.15
N LEU A 2 12.61 46.23 26.98
CA LEU A 2 11.91 44.92 26.96
C LEU A 2 11.19 44.57 25.63
N HIS A 3 10.65 45.57 24.93
CA HIS A 3 9.97 45.39 23.65
C HIS A 3 10.92 44.92 22.53
N TRP A 4 12.15 45.43 22.49
CA TRP A 4 13.16 45.04 21.51
C TRP A 4 13.70 43.64 21.78
N VAL A 5 13.79 43.23 23.06
CA VAL A 5 14.16 41.86 23.43
C VAL A 5 13.10 40.86 22.99
N LEU A 6 11.80 41.17 23.16
CA LEU A 6 10.71 40.31 22.69
C LEU A 6 10.64 40.19 21.16
N VAL A 7 10.88 41.29 20.44
CA VAL A 7 10.92 41.29 18.96
C VAL A 7 12.13 40.50 18.45
N VAL A 8 13.31 40.67 19.05
CA VAL A 8 14.50 39.87 18.70
C VAL A 8 14.28 38.40 19.06
N CYS A 9 13.70 38.07 20.23
CA CYS A 9 13.36 36.70 20.58
C CYS A 9 12.34 36.09 19.61
N LEU A 10 11.32 36.83 19.17
CA LEU A 10 10.35 36.37 18.16
C LEU A 10 10.99 36.18 16.78
N VAL A 11 11.89 37.07 16.37
CA VAL A 11 12.62 36.94 15.09
C VAL A 11 13.58 35.76 15.14
N VAL A 12 14.33 35.56 16.23
CA VAL A 12 15.23 34.41 16.42
C VAL A 12 14.44 33.10 16.53
N TYR A 13 13.28 33.08 17.21
CA TYR A 13 12.40 31.91 17.28
C TYR A 13 11.81 31.53 15.92
N ASN A 14 11.52 32.52 15.06
CA ASN A 14 11.06 32.29 13.69
C ASN A 14 12.20 31.93 12.71
N VAL A 15 13.45 32.33 13.00
CA VAL A 15 14.64 31.97 12.19
C VAL A 15 15.12 30.54 12.49
N GLN A 16 14.85 30.00 13.69
CA GLN A 16 15.33 28.67 14.10
C GLN A 16 14.38 27.49 13.81
N ALA A 17 13.20 27.71 13.24
CA ALA A 17 12.33 26.60 12.81
C ALA A 17 12.59 26.25 11.34
N LYS A 18 13.82 25.85 10.99
CA LYS A 18 14.01 24.98 9.82
C LYS A 18 13.24 23.70 10.12
N LYS A 19 12.02 23.62 9.62
CA LYS A 19 11.18 22.42 9.72
C LYS A 19 11.98 21.30 9.08
N HIS A 20 12.50 20.38 9.89
CA HIS A 20 13.19 19.20 9.38
C HIS A 20 12.17 18.44 8.54
N GLU A 21 12.31 18.54 7.21
CA GLU A 21 11.42 17.87 6.28
C GLU A 21 11.75 16.38 6.33
N ASP A 22 10.70 15.56 6.46
CA ASP A 22 10.84 14.11 6.47
C ASP A 22 11.41 13.67 5.10
N PRO A 23 12.58 13.01 5.03
CA PRO A 23 13.22 12.68 3.76
C PRO A 23 12.33 11.79 2.88
N GLU A 24 11.46 10.97 3.47
CA GLU A 24 10.53 10.09 2.76
C GLU A 24 9.54 10.87 1.88
N CYS A 25 9.27 12.14 2.19
CA CYS A 25 8.35 12.98 1.41
C CYS A 25 8.79 13.20 -0.04
N LYS A 26 10.06 12.92 -0.37
CA LYS A 26 10.65 13.08 -1.72
C LYS A 26 11.12 11.75 -2.32
N MET A 27 10.83 10.64 -1.66
CA MET A 27 11.26 9.30 -2.06
C MET A 27 10.14 8.56 -2.79
N THR A 28 10.53 7.71 -3.75
CA THR A 28 9.64 6.68 -4.31
C THR A 28 9.45 5.54 -3.30
N THR A 29 8.45 4.68 -3.51
CA THR A 29 8.21 3.51 -2.65
C THR A 29 9.47 2.63 -2.52
N PRO A 30 10.20 2.26 -3.60
CA PRO A 30 11.47 1.53 -3.48
C PRO A 30 12.52 2.28 -2.66
N GLN A 31 12.64 3.60 -2.84
CA GLN A 31 13.58 4.42 -2.07
C GLN A 31 13.22 4.46 -0.58
N ILE A 32 11.93 4.47 -0.21
CA ILE A 32 11.50 4.37 1.19
C ILE A 32 11.88 3.00 1.77
N ILE A 33 11.69 1.91 1.00
CA ILE A 33 12.07 0.55 1.43
C ILE A 33 13.58 0.48 1.71
N GLU A 34 14.39 0.96 0.76
CA GLU A 34 15.86 0.98 0.89
C GLU A 34 16.33 1.92 2.01
N HIS A 35 15.66 3.07 2.20
CA HIS A 35 15.95 4.03 3.28
C HIS A 35 15.88 3.37 4.66
N TRP A 36 14.93 2.45 4.86
CA TRP A 36 14.76 1.70 6.10
C TRP A 36 15.61 0.42 6.20
N GLY A 37 16.48 0.17 5.22
CA GLY A 37 17.43 -0.94 5.20
C GLY A 37 16.86 -2.26 4.70
N TYR A 38 15.68 -2.27 4.09
CA TYR A 38 15.09 -3.46 3.50
C TYR A 38 15.53 -3.61 2.03
N PRO A 39 15.66 -4.85 1.52
CA PRO A 39 15.82 -5.07 0.08
C PRO A 39 14.56 -4.64 -0.67
N ALA A 40 14.74 -3.88 -1.75
CA ALA A 40 13.65 -3.50 -2.65
C ALA A 40 13.86 -4.11 -4.04
N GLU A 41 12.80 -4.68 -4.61
CA GLU A 41 12.76 -5.10 -6.01
C GLU A 41 11.58 -4.43 -6.72
N ILE A 42 11.78 -4.13 -8.01
CA ILE A 42 10.76 -3.57 -8.90
C ILE A 42 10.47 -4.62 -9.97
N HIS A 43 9.20 -4.95 -10.15
CA HIS A 43 8.73 -5.89 -11.17
C HIS A 43 7.69 -5.20 -12.05
N THR A 44 7.65 -5.52 -13.33
CA THR A 44 6.65 -4.95 -14.25
C THR A 44 5.86 -6.03 -14.95
N VAL A 45 4.54 -5.92 -14.97
CA VAL A 45 3.64 -6.84 -15.66
C VAL A 45 2.76 -6.10 -16.66
N THR A 46 2.46 -6.73 -17.79
CA THR A 46 1.50 -6.20 -18.77
C THR A 46 0.16 -6.91 -18.61
N THR A 47 -0.91 -6.15 -18.44
CA THR A 47 -2.27 -6.69 -18.36
C THR A 47 -2.75 -7.16 -19.74
N GLN A 48 -3.80 -7.99 -19.76
CA GLN A 48 -4.37 -8.51 -21.01
C GLN A 48 -4.81 -7.39 -21.97
N ASP A 49 -5.31 -6.28 -21.42
CA ASP A 49 -5.75 -5.12 -22.19
C ASP A 49 -4.65 -4.08 -22.45
N GLY A 50 -3.41 -4.33 -21.99
CA GLY A 50 -2.21 -3.61 -22.43
C GLY A 50 -1.64 -2.56 -21.47
N TYR A 51 -2.19 -2.42 -20.26
CA TYR A 51 -1.60 -1.57 -19.22
C TYR A 51 -0.34 -2.22 -18.65
N ILE A 52 0.68 -1.41 -18.37
CA ILE A 52 1.93 -1.87 -17.78
C ILE A 52 1.94 -1.40 -16.33
N LEU A 53 1.88 -2.37 -15.42
CA LEU A 53 1.81 -2.17 -13.98
C LEU A 53 3.16 -2.44 -13.35
N GLU A 54 3.57 -1.56 -12.45
CA GLU A 54 4.80 -1.72 -11.67
C GLU A 54 4.45 -2.22 -10.26
N LEU A 55 5.08 -3.31 -9.82
CA LEU A 55 4.95 -3.87 -8.48
C LEU A 55 6.24 -3.63 -7.71
N HIS A 56 6.10 -3.41 -6.40
CA HIS A 56 7.24 -3.35 -5.50
C HIS A 56 7.26 -4.59 -4.61
N ARG A 57 8.45 -5.13 -4.35
CA ARG A 57 8.61 -6.32 -3.55
C ARG A 57 9.68 -6.11 -2.47
N ILE A 58 9.39 -6.61 -1.26
CA ILE A 58 10.33 -6.73 -0.15
C ILE A 58 10.53 -8.24 0.10
N PRO A 59 11.59 -8.85 -0.46
CA PRO A 59 11.73 -10.30 -0.45
C PRO A 59 12.06 -10.89 0.94
N TYR A 60 12.62 -10.11 1.87
CA TYR A 60 12.95 -10.53 3.24
C TYR A 60 13.16 -9.32 4.16
N GLY A 61 13.18 -9.55 5.48
CA GLY A 61 13.39 -8.52 6.50
C GLY A 61 14.80 -7.94 6.50
N ARG A 62 14.97 -6.72 7.00
CA ARG A 62 16.26 -5.98 6.97
C ARG A 62 17.40 -6.64 7.75
N ASN A 63 17.06 -7.47 8.74
CA ASN A 63 18.03 -8.18 9.57
C ASN A 63 18.19 -9.66 9.16
N ASP A 64 17.44 -10.10 8.15
CA ASP A 64 17.51 -11.47 7.66
C ASP A 64 18.67 -11.63 6.66
N ALA A 65 19.36 -12.77 6.72
CA ALA A 65 20.18 -13.19 5.59
C ALA A 65 19.29 -13.48 4.37
N LYS A 66 19.82 -13.29 3.16
CA LYS A 66 19.11 -13.61 1.93
C LYS A 66 18.57 -15.06 2.01
N PRO A 67 17.25 -15.27 1.85
CA PRO A 67 16.65 -16.59 2.00
C PRO A 67 17.20 -17.60 0.99
N THR A 68 17.43 -18.83 1.45
CA THR A 68 17.82 -19.99 0.62
C THR A 68 16.63 -20.86 0.22
N ALA A 69 15.47 -20.65 0.83
CA ALA A 69 14.22 -21.36 0.54
C ALA A 69 13.07 -20.36 0.27
N PRO A 70 12.04 -20.76 -0.50
CA PRO A 70 10.87 -19.93 -0.76
C PRO A 70 10.14 -19.53 0.55
N ARG A 71 9.73 -18.27 0.64
CA ARG A 71 8.93 -17.73 1.76
C ARG A 71 7.45 -17.70 1.37
N PRO A 72 6.52 -17.75 2.35
CA PRO A 72 5.11 -17.50 2.09
C PRO A 72 4.92 -16.07 1.56
N VAL A 73 4.11 -15.94 0.50
CA VAL A 73 3.89 -14.65 -0.17
C VAL A 73 2.69 -13.93 0.44
N VAL A 74 2.87 -12.66 0.75
CA VAL A 74 1.77 -11.75 1.10
C VAL A 74 1.65 -10.64 0.06
N PHE A 75 0.49 -10.53 -0.55
CA PHE A 75 0.18 -9.50 -1.53
C PHE A 75 -0.71 -8.42 -0.91
N MET A 76 -0.25 -7.18 -0.94
CA MET A 76 -0.93 -6.05 -0.31
C MET A 76 -1.41 -5.05 -1.35
N GLN A 77 -2.72 -4.79 -1.37
CA GLN A 77 -3.36 -3.93 -2.36
C GLN A 77 -3.95 -2.65 -1.75
N HIS A 78 -3.47 -1.51 -2.23
CA HIS A 78 -3.90 -0.19 -1.78
C HIS A 78 -5.35 0.15 -2.15
N GLY A 79 -5.87 1.24 -1.56
CA GLY A 79 -7.23 1.76 -1.81
C GLY A 79 -7.32 2.75 -2.97
N LEU A 80 -8.45 3.44 -3.07
CA LEU A 80 -8.69 4.49 -4.07
C LEU A 80 -7.69 5.65 -3.91
N GLU A 81 -7.19 6.20 -5.02
CA GLU A 81 -6.24 7.33 -5.06
C GLU A 81 -4.96 7.14 -4.23
N CYS A 82 -4.53 5.88 -4.05
CA CYS A 82 -3.36 5.50 -3.27
C CYS A 82 -2.28 4.84 -4.15
N SER A 83 -1.18 4.44 -3.52
CA SER A 83 -0.15 3.61 -4.14
C SER A 83 0.36 2.55 -3.17
N SER A 84 1.29 1.71 -3.64
CA SER A 84 2.06 0.77 -2.81
C SER A 84 2.67 1.38 -1.54
N SER A 85 2.95 2.69 -1.50
CA SER A 85 3.52 3.38 -0.33
C SER A 85 2.64 3.31 0.93
N ASN A 86 1.33 3.09 0.79
CA ASN A 86 0.40 3.00 1.93
C ASN A 86 0.81 1.96 2.98
N TRP A 87 1.59 0.95 2.58
CA TRP A 87 1.99 -0.15 3.44
C TRP A 87 3.30 0.08 4.19
N ILE A 88 4.02 1.17 3.87
CA ILE A 88 5.41 1.40 4.29
C ILE A 88 5.70 2.86 4.70
N THR A 89 4.68 3.70 4.90
CA THR A 89 4.83 5.16 5.12
C THR A 89 4.86 5.58 6.60
N ASN A 90 4.93 4.61 7.51
CA ASN A 90 5.26 4.80 8.92
C ASN A 90 6.61 4.12 9.25
N LEU A 91 7.01 4.14 10.51
CA LEU A 91 8.18 3.40 10.99
C LEU A 91 8.07 1.89 10.66
N PRO A 92 9.19 1.17 10.53
CA PRO A 92 9.19 -0.27 10.28
C PRO A 92 8.28 -1.11 11.19
N GLU A 93 8.26 -0.80 12.47
CA GLU A 93 7.41 -1.42 13.51
C GLU A 93 5.92 -1.00 13.48
N GLU A 94 5.56 -0.05 12.62
CA GLU A 94 4.21 0.50 12.46
C GLU A 94 3.65 0.30 11.04
N SER A 95 4.45 -0.27 10.15
CA SER A 95 4.17 -0.40 8.73
C SER A 95 4.01 -1.87 8.37
N ALA A 96 2.81 -2.27 7.95
CA ALA A 96 2.50 -3.67 7.67
C ALA A 96 3.51 -4.30 6.69
N GLY A 97 3.90 -3.61 5.62
CA GLY A 97 4.87 -4.14 4.65
C GLY A 97 6.18 -4.57 5.31
N PHE A 98 6.72 -3.74 6.21
CA PHE A 98 7.96 -4.04 6.94
C PHE A 98 7.76 -5.12 8.00
N MET A 99 6.68 -5.05 8.78
CA MET A 99 6.35 -6.05 9.79
C MET A 99 6.21 -7.47 9.20
N PHE A 100 5.58 -7.62 8.03
CA PHE A 100 5.48 -8.92 7.36
C PHE A 100 6.82 -9.42 6.83
N ALA A 101 7.65 -8.52 6.27
CA ALA A 101 8.98 -8.90 5.78
C ALA A 101 9.84 -9.45 6.93
N ASP A 102 9.85 -8.75 8.08
CA ASP A 102 10.55 -9.18 9.30
C ASP A 102 9.96 -10.45 9.92
N ALA A 103 8.66 -10.71 9.71
CA ALA A 103 7.98 -11.90 10.22
C ALA A 103 8.15 -13.17 9.35
N GLY A 104 9.02 -13.16 8.33
CA GLY A 104 9.27 -14.36 7.53
C GLY A 104 8.60 -14.39 6.15
N PHE A 105 7.93 -13.32 5.72
CA PHE A 105 7.18 -13.30 4.46
C PHE A 105 7.97 -12.70 3.30
N ASP A 106 7.54 -13.03 2.09
CA ASP A 106 7.89 -12.35 0.84
C ASP A 106 6.75 -11.39 0.48
N VAL A 107 7.00 -10.09 0.58
CA VAL A 107 5.96 -9.06 0.52
C VAL A 107 5.89 -8.45 -0.87
N TRP A 108 4.70 -8.50 -1.48
CA TRP A 108 4.39 -7.88 -2.76
C TRP A 108 3.39 -6.75 -2.59
N LEU A 109 3.70 -5.59 -3.16
CA LEU A 109 2.91 -4.36 -3.09
C LEU A 109 2.40 -4.00 -4.49
N GLY A 110 1.10 -4.15 -4.72
CA GLY A 110 0.49 -3.87 -6.02
C GLY A 110 0.30 -2.38 -6.28
N ASN A 111 0.38 -1.97 -7.54
CA ASN A 111 -0.01 -0.63 -8.01
C ASN A 111 -1.00 -0.76 -9.18
N MET A 112 -2.22 -0.25 -8.99
CA MET A 112 -3.26 -0.29 -10.02
C MET A 112 -2.97 0.66 -11.17
N ARG A 113 -3.48 0.35 -12.37
CA ARG A 113 -3.43 1.22 -13.55
C ARG A 113 -3.81 2.66 -13.20
N GLY A 114 -3.08 3.61 -13.78
CA GLY A 114 -3.35 5.04 -13.61
C GLY A 114 -2.76 5.69 -12.36
N ASN A 115 -2.25 4.93 -11.38
CA ASN A 115 -1.52 5.54 -10.27
C ASN A 115 -0.10 5.98 -10.71
N THR A 116 0.65 6.60 -9.79
CA THR A 116 1.99 7.15 -10.01
C THR A 116 2.99 6.20 -10.70
N TYR A 117 2.89 4.90 -10.43
CA TYR A 117 3.82 3.89 -10.93
C TYR A 117 3.31 3.18 -12.19
N SER A 118 2.00 3.06 -12.33
CA SER A 118 1.34 2.26 -13.38
C SER A 118 0.65 3.13 -14.43
N THR A 119 1.34 4.16 -14.94
CA THR A 119 0.83 5.09 -15.97
C THR A 119 1.40 4.81 -17.38
N LYS A 120 1.58 3.53 -17.73
CA LYS A 120 2.13 3.10 -19.03
C LYS A 120 1.18 2.11 -19.71
N HIS A 121 1.20 2.10 -21.04
CA HIS A 121 0.41 1.18 -21.87
C HIS A 121 1.23 0.79 -23.11
N VAL A 122 0.99 -0.40 -23.67
CA VAL A 122 1.71 -0.91 -24.85
C VAL A 122 1.51 -0.05 -26.11
N SER A 123 0.38 0.64 -26.19
CA SER A 123 -0.04 1.39 -27.39
C SER A 123 -0.73 2.74 -27.11
N LEU A 124 -1.18 3.00 -25.89
CA LEU A 124 -1.93 4.20 -25.54
C LEU A 124 -1.02 5.18 -24.81
N SER A 125 -1.23 6.48 -25.03
CA SER A 125 -0.51 7.52 -24.29
C SER A 125 -1.38 8.06 -23.16
N PRO A 126 -0.84 8.26 -21.94
CA PRO A 126 -1.53 8.94 -20.83
C PRO A 126 -1.97 10.38 -21.15
N LYS A 127 -1.51 10.95 -22.27
CA LYS A 127 -1.92 12.27 -22.76
C LYS A 127 -3.29 12.27 -23.46
N HIS A 128 -3.87 11.10 -23.73
CA HIS A 128 -5.12 10.96 -24.47
C HIS A 128 -6.19 10.29 -23.62
N ASP A 129 -7.44 10.73 -23.77
CA ASP A 129 -8.58 10.28 -22.97
C ASP A 129 -8.78 8.76 -23.01
N LYS A 130 -8.48 8.13 -24.16
CA LYS A 130 -8.56 6.67 -24.33
C LYS A 130 -7.71 5.86 -23.34
N PHE A 131 -6.61 6.42 -22.83
CA PHE A 131 -5.81 5.79 -21.78
C PHE A 131 -6.54 5.77 -20.41
N TRP A 132 -7.52 6.65 -20.23
CA TRP A 132 -8.26 6.81 -18.98
C TRP A 132 -9.69 6.25 -19.05
N GLU A 133 -10.04 5.59 -20.16
CA GLU A 133 -11.32 4.91 -20.36
C GLU A 133 -11.35 3.54 -19.65
N TRP A 134 -11.26 3.55 -18.32
CA TRP A 134 -11.40 2.37 -17.46
C TRP A 134 -11.99 2.76 -16.11
N THR A 135 -12.43 1.77 -15.36
CA THR A 135 -12.94 1.90 -14.00
C THR A 135 -12.27 0.86 -13.08
N TRP A 136 -12.77 0.73 -11.85
CA TRP A 136 -12.32 -0.34 -10.96
C TRP A 136 -12.72 -1.74 -11.46
N ASP A 137 -13.65 -1.86 -12.41
CA ASP A 137 -14.02 -3.13 -13.04
C ASP A 137 -12.83 -3.73 -13.79
N GLU A 138 -12.14 -2.94 -14.60
CA GLU A 138 -10.92 -3.37 -15.31
C GLU A 138 -9.77 -3.71 -14.34
N MET A 139 -9.66 -2.98 -13.23
CA MET A 139 -8.69 -3.30 -12.17
C MET A 139 -8.94 -4.67 -11.55
N ALA A 140 -10.21 -5.00 -11.27
CA ALA A 140 -10.57 -6.32 -10.76
C ALA A 140 -10.36 -7.41 -11.82
N LYS A 141 -10.73 -7.11 -13.07
CA LYS A 141 -10.72 -8.07 -14.18
C LYS A 141 -9.31 -8.42 -14.67
N TYR A 142 -8.45 -7.41 -14.83
CA TYR A 142 -7.16 -7.57 -15.50
C TYR A 142 -5.96 -7.30 -14.59
N ASP A 143 -5.98 -6.21 -13.81
CA ASP A 143 -4.80 -5.80 -13.03
C ASP A 143 -4.48 -6.81 -11.94
N LEU A 144 -5.50 -7.19 -11.16
CA LEU A 144 -5.33 -8.06 -10.01
C LEU A 144 -4.79 -9.44 -10.42
N GLU A 145 -5.28 -9.99 -11.54
CA GLU A 145 -4.80 -11.25 -12.07
C GLU A 145 -3.36 -11.15 -12.55
N ALA A 146 -3.03 -10.15 -13.38
CA ALA A 146 -1.68 -9.95 -13.87
C ALA A 146 -0.67 -9.77 -12.74
N MET A 147 -1.02 -8.97 -11.72
CA MET A 147 -0.16 -8.72 -10.56
C MET A 147 0.05 -9.96 -9.69
N ILE A 148 -1.00 -10.74 -9.44
CA ILE A 148 -0.90 -11.96 -8.62
C ILE A 148 -0.14 -13.05 -9.37
N ASP A 149 -0.37 -13.21 -10.67
CA ASP A 149 0.36 -14.19 -11.48
C ASP A 149 1.85 -13.85 -11.59
N MET A 150 2.20 -12.57 -11.67
CA MET A 150 3.59 -12.11 -11.57
C MET A 150 4.22 -12.55 -10.24
N ALA A 151 3.53 -12.31 -9.11
CA ALA A 151 4.05 -12.69 -7.80
C ALA A 151 4.21 -14.21 -7.65
N LEU A 152 3.21 -15.00 -8.04
CA LEU A 152 3.26 -16.47 -7.95
C LEU A 152 4.33 -17.06 -8.87
N THR A 153 4.44 -16.57 -10.11
CA THR A 153 5.44 -17.04 -11.07
C THR A 153 6.85 -16.70 -10.62
N THR A 154 7.07 -15.48 -10.12
CA THR A 154 8.39 -15.05 -9.64
C THR A 154 8.86 -15.85 -8.43
N THR A 155 7.93 -16.27 -7.58
CA THR A 155 8.24 -16.94 -6.30
C THR A 155 8.16 -18.46 -6.37
N GLY A 156 7.52 -19.01 -7.42
CA GLY A 156 7.20 -20.43 -7.54
C GLY A 156 6.12 -20.93 -6.58
N GLN A 157 5.50 -20.03 -5.80
CA GLN A 157 4.41 -20.37 -4.89
C GLN A 157 3.14 -20.69 -5.67
N GLN A 158 2.34 -21.62 -5.15
CA GLN A 158 1.05 -21.99 -5.76
C GLN A 158 -0.09 -21.06 -5.32
N HIS A 159 0.06 -20.42 -4.16
CA HIS A 159 -0.93 -19.53 -3.59
C HIS A 159 -0.27 -18.46 -2.73
N LEU A 160 -0.99 -17.37 -2.47
CA LEU A 160 -0.55 -16.28 -1.60
C LEU A 160 -1.62 -15.84 -0.59
N TYR A 161 -1.20 -15.05 0.39
CA TYR A 161 -2.05 -14.34 1.33
C TYR A 161 -2.39 -12.97 0.77
N TYR A 162 -3.66 -12.59 0.74
CA TYR A 162 -4.08 -11.29 0.22
C TYR A 162 -4.55 -10.35 1.32
N ILE A 163 -4.05 -9.12 1.30
CA ILE A 163 -4.46 -8.05 2.19
C ILE A 163 -4.91 -6.86 1.34
N GLY A 164 -6.21 -6.58 1.36
CA GLY A 164 -6.80 -5.44 0.65
C GLY A 164 -7.20 -4.34 1.62
N HIS A 165 -6.95 -3.08 1.25
CA HIS A 165 -7.51 -1.91 1.92
C HIS A 165 -8.50 -1.18 1.00
N SER A 166 -9.71 -0.90 1.49
CA SER A 166 -10.71 -0.11 0.77
C SER A 166 -11.01 -0.67 -0.64
N GLN A 167 -10.71 0.09 -1.69
CA GLN A 167 -10.87 -0.37 -3.08
C GLN A 167 -10.08 -1.64 -3.38
N GLY A 168 -8.91 -1.87 -2.75
CA GLY A 168 -8.17 -3.12 -2.90
C GLY A 168 -8.99 -4.34 -2.47
N THR A 169 -9.77 -4.20 -1.40
CA THR A 169 -10.72 -5.26 -1.04
C THR A 169 -11.84 -5.40 -2.06
N LEU A 170 -12.42 -4.28 -2.52
CA LEU A 170 -13.49 -4.30 -3.52
C LEU A 170 -13.04 -5.06 -4.77
N THR A 171 -11.86 -4.75 -5.31
CA THR A 171 -11.33 -5.42 -6.51
C THR A 171 -11.12 -6.92 -6.30
N MET A 172 -10.70 -7.34 -5.11
CA MET A 172 -10.56 -8.76 -4.77
C MET A 172 -11.91 -9.47 -4.73
N PHE A 173 -12.92 -8.90 -4.05
CA PHE A 173 -14.25 -9.52 -4.03
C PHE A 173 -14.88 -9.57 -5.42
N SER A 174 -14.74 -8.51 -6.22
CA SER A 174 -15.24 -8.49 -7.59
C SER A 174 -14.57 -9.58 -8.44
N LYS A 175 -13.25 -9.72 -8.38
CA LYS A 175 -12.53 -10.78 -9.11
C LYS A 175 -12.99 -12.17 -8.69
N LEU A 176 -13.10 -12.44 -7.38
CA LEU A 176 -13.58 -13.73 -6.88
C LEU A 176 -15.03 -14.02 -7.28
N SER A 177 -15.87 -12.99 -7.42
CA SER A 177 -17.26 -13.16 -7.87
C SER A 177 -17.37 -13.42 -9.37
N MET A 178 -16.42 -12.94 -10.16
CA MET A 178 -16.38 -13.09 -11.62
C MET A 178 -15.66 -14.37 -12.06
N ASP A 179 -14.71 -14.85 -11.27
CA ASP A 179 -13.81 -15.94 -11.61
C ASP A 179 -13.51 -16.78 -10.36
N GLN A 180 -14.24 -17.90 -10.24
CA GLN A 180 -14.09 -18.79 -9.11
C GLN A 180 -12.74 -19.52 -9.10
N ALA A 181 -12.14 -19.78 -10.27
CA ALA A 181 -10.84 -20.44 -10.37
C ALA A 181 -9.71 -19.56 -9.81
N PHE A 182 -9.88 -18.24 -9.84
CA PHE A 182 -8.97 -17.32 -9.17
C PHE A 182 -8.85 -17.57 -7.66
N SER A 183 -9.87 -18.14 -7.03
CA SER A 183 -9.85 -18.40 -5.58
C SER A 183 -8.77 -19.41 -5.16
N ASP A 184 -8.34 -20.29 -6.06
CA ASP A 184 -7.27 -21.26 -5.82
C ASP A 184 -5.89 -20.59 -5.63
N LYS A 185 -5.71 -19.39 -6.20
CA LYS A 185 -4.48 -18.58 -6.08
C LYS A 185 -4.39 -17.87 -4.70
N VAL A 186 -5.47 -17.77 -3.93
CA VAL A 186 -5.54 -16.95 -2.71
C VAL A 186 -6.00 -17.76 -1.50
N ARG A 187 -5.04 -18.10 -0.63
CA ARG A 187 -5.26 -19.00 0.53
C ARG A 187 -6.07 -18.36 1.64
N LEU A 188 -5.78 -17.12 2.00
CA LEU A 188 -6.47 -16.39 3.06
C LEU A 188 -6.55 -14.91 2.70
N ARG A 189 -7.68 -14.30 3.07
CA ARG A 189 -8.11 -12.98 2.59
C ARG A 189 -8.37 -12.08 3.79
N PHE A 190 -7.57 -11.03 3.95
CA PHE A 190 -7.76 -10.02 4.99
C PHE A 190 -8.30 -8.73 4.38
N VAL A 191 -9.30 -8.18 5.06
CA VAL A 191 -10.10 -7.06 4.57
C VAL A 191 -9.98 -5.90 5.54
N MET A 192 -9.49 -4.76 5.04
CA MET A 192 -9.44 -3.51 5.79
C MET A 192 -10.42 -2.50 5.21
N ILE A 193 -11.54 -2.35 5.93
CA ILE A 193 -12.72 -1.50 5.65
C ILE A 193 -13.17 -1.53 4.17
N THR A 194 -14.20 -2.32 3.90
CA THR A 194 -15.15 -2.02 2.83
C THR A 194 -16.39 -1.39 3.45
N THR A 195 -16.74 -0.18 3.04
CA THR A 195 -18.13 0.28 3.22
C THR A 195 -18.91 -0.09 1.97
N SER A 196 -19.12 -1.38 1.70
CA SER A 196 -20.12 -1.82 0.72
C SER A 196 -21.51 -1.72 1.36
N ARG A 197 -21.96 -0.49 1.64
CA ARG A 197 -23.36 -0.26 2.01
C ARG A 197 -24.15 -0.25 0.72
N HIS A 198 -24.78 -1.38 0.39
CA HIS A 198 -25.83 -1.44 -0.63
C HIS A 198 -26.84 -0.32 -0.34
N SER A 199 -26.78 0.76 -1.11
CA SER A 199 -27.73 1.86 -1.03
C SER A 199 -28.09 2.25 -2.45
N LYS A 200 -29.27 1.80 -2.87
CA LYS A 200 -29.94 2.35 -4.06
C LYS A 200 -30.09 3.86 -3.82
N ARG A 201 -29.66 4.67 -4.80
CA ARG A 201 -29.61 6.14 -4.84
C ARG A 201 -28.56 6.78 -3.93
N PHE A 202 -27.58 7.46 -4.53
CA PHE A 202 -27.49 8.94 -4.54
C PHE A 202 -26.23 9.39 -5.30
N PHE A 203 -26.38 9.70 -6.60
CA PHE A 203 -25.53 10.69 -7.25
C PHE A 203 -26.12 12.07 -6.96
N LYS A 204 -25.47 12.83 -6.08
CA LYS A 204 -25.50 14.29 -6.10
C LYS A 204 -24.09 14.77 -5.81
N VAL A 205 -23.43 15.20 -6.88
CA VAL A 205 -22.10 15.81 -6.89
C VAL A 205 -22.15 17.11 -6.09
N SER A 206 -21.81 17.05 -4.80
CA SER A 206 -21.41 18.23 -4.01
C SER A 206 -20.81 17.76 -2.70
N LYS A 207 -19.49 17.54 -2.68
CA LYS A 207 -18.56 17.65 -1.52
C LYS A 207 -17.16 17.09 -1.84
N LEU A 208 -16.57 17.53 -2.94
CA LEU A 208 -15.13 17.30 -3.20
C LEU A 208 -14.24 18.08 -2.21
N LEU A 209 -14.77 19.14 -1.57
CA LEU A 209 -14.06 19.95 -0.58
C LEU A 209 -13.96 19.31 0.82
N VAL A 210 -14.82 18.35 1.17
CA VAL A 210 -14.75 17.68 2.47
C VAL A 210 -13.63 16.64 2.49
N LEU A 211 -13.37 15.97 1.36
CA LEU A 211 -12.30 14.99 1.23
C LEU A 211 -10.91 15.63 1.35
N LEU A 212 -10.69 16.78 0.70
CA LEU A 212 -9.47 17.59 0.85
C LEU A 212 -9.25 18.08 2.30
N SER A 213 -10.32 18.47 3.00
CA SER A 213 -10.23 18.87 4.42
C SER A 213 -9.92 17.69 5.35
N PHE A 214 -10.34 16.48 4.98
CA PHE A 214 -10.03 15.25 5.69
C PHE A 214 -8.60 14.79 5.41
N ILE A 215 -8.13 14.84 4.15
CA ILE A 215 -6.74 14.51 3.78
C ILE A 215 -5.76 15.48 4.46
N CYS A 216 -6.04 16.80 4.45
CA CYS A 216 -5.26 17.78 5.20
C CYS A 216 -5.33 17.62 6.73
N LYS A 217 -6.45 17.09 7.27
CA LYS A 217 -6.55 16.72 8.69
C LYS A 217 -5.83 15.40 9.02
N CYS A 218 -5.80 14.44 8.10
CA CYS A 218 -5.03 13.19 8.22
C CYS A 218 -3.52 13.48 8.21
N LEU A 219 -3.06 14.37 7.33
CA LEU A 219 -1.67 14.83 7.30
C LEU A 219 -1.25 15.64 8.54
N LYS A 220 -2.22 16.27 9.26
CA LYS A 220 -1.96 17.03 10.50
C LYS A 220 -2.20 16.26 11.80
N ARG A 221 -2.81 15.07 11.79
CA ARG A 221 -3.05 14.23 12.98
C ARG A 221 -2.15 12.99 13.01
N ARG A 222 -0.83 13.18 12.90
CA ARG A 222 0.12 12.25 13.56
C ARG A 222 -0.03 12.45 15.07
N ARG A 223 -0.77 11.57 15.76
CA ARG A 223 -0.51 11.15 17.16
C ARG A 223 -1.54 10.10 17.63
N LYS A 224 -1.04 8.86 17.74
CA LYS A 224 -1.42 7.78 18.67
C LYS A 224 -2.71 6.96 18.47
N GLY A 225 -3.74 7.44 17.78
CA GLY A 225 -5.04 6.72 17.74
C GLY A 225 -5.24 5.68 16.63
N TYR A 226 -4.75 5.94 15.41
CA TYR A 226 -4.93 5.04 14.26
C TYR A 226 -3.80 4.01 14.10
N VAL A 227 -2.60 4.36 14.60
CA VAL A 227 -1.40 3.53 14.57
C VAL A 227 -1.63 2.21 15.32
N THR A 228 -2.25 2.28 16.50
CA THR A 228 -2.58 1.11 17.32
C THR A 228 -3.60 0.18 16.67
N LEU A 229 -4.60 0.69 15.94
CA LEU A 229 -5.57 -0.18 15.26
C LEU A 229 -4.94 -0.94 14.07
N GLY A 230 -4.07 -0.27 13.31
CA GLY A 230 -3.31 -0.90 12.22
C GLY A 230 -2.33 -1.95 12.72
N GLN A 231 -1.56 -1.65 13.76
CA GLN A 231 -0.64 -2.60 14.40
C GLN A 231 -1.37 -3.80 15.00
N ASN A 232 -2.47 -3.59 15.72
CA ASN A 232 -3.28 -4.67 16.29
C ASN A 232 -3.84 -5.59 15.21
N LEU A 233 -4.26 -5.03 14.06
CA LEU A 233 -4.75 -5.84 12.97
C LEU A 233 -3.62 -6.60 12.26
N THR A 234 -2.48 -5.98 12.00
CA THR A 234 -1.31 -6.71 11.45
C THR A 234 -0.85 -7.81 12.39
N ALA A 235 -0.78 -7.56 13.70
CA ALA A 235 -0.47 -8.58 14.71
C ALA A 235 -1.51 -9.72 14.73
N TYR A 236 -2.80 -9.39 14.63
CA TYR A 236 -3.88 -10.39 14.53
C TYR A 236 -3.76 -11.23 13.25
N ILE A 237 -3.42 -10.60 12.13
CA ILE A 237 -3.21 -11.30 10.86
C ILE A 237 -2.01 -12.23 10.95
N LEU A 238 -0.87 -11.75 11.46
CA LEU A 238 0.34 -12.54 11.62
C LEU A 238 0.11 -13.77 12.51
N THR A 239 -0.58 -13.60 13.63
CA THR A 239 -0.95 -14.70 14.54
C THR A 239 -1.96 -15.68 13.91
N SER A 240 -2.86 -15.19 13.05
CA SER A 240 -3.79 -16.05 12.29
C SER A 240 -3.09 -16.86 11.19
N ILE A 241 -2.00 -16.34 10.60
CA ILE A 241 -1.24 -17.04 9.55
C ILE A 241 -0.21 -18.00 10.13
N ASN A 242 0.47 -17.63 11.22
CA ASN A 242 1.47 -18.45 11.89
C ASN A 242 1.26 -18.44 13.42
N PRO A 243 0.55 -19.44 13.98
CA PRO A 243 0.25 -19.52 15.41
C PRO A 243 1.48 -19.69 16.30
N ALA A 244 2.63 -20.10 15.73
CA ALA A 244 3.88 -20.34 16.44
C ALA A 244 4.74 -19.08 16.60
N LEU A 245 4.33 -17.92 16.05
CA LEU A 245 5.01 -16.65 16.27
C LEU A 245 4.77 -16.19 17.73
N PRO A 246 5.82 -16.02 18.56
CA PRO A 246 5.65 -15.60 19.94
C PRO A 246 5.12 -14.16 20.00
N ILE A 247 3.94 -14.01 20.64
CA ILE A 247 3.23 -12.74 20.87
C ILE A 247 4.15 -11.69 21.56
N HIS A 248 5.18 -12.14 22.28
CA HIS A 248 6.14 -11.29 23.00
C HIS A 248 7.28 -10.70 22.13
N THR A 249 7.26 -10.92 20.81
CA THR A 249 8.22 -10.30 19.87
C THR A 249 7.62 -9.19 19.00
N LEU A 250 6.33 -8.92 19.16
CA LEU A 250 5.66 -7.79 18.53
C LEU A 250 5.63 -6.62 19.52
N PRO A 251 6.13 -5.43 19.15
CA PRO A 251 6.14 -4.25 20.03
C PRO A 251 4.74 -3.71 20.34
#